data_AF-A0A942DBD5-F1
#
_entry.id   AF-A0A942DBD5-F1
#
_cell.length_a   1.000
_cell.length_b   1.000
_cell.length_c   1.000
_cell.angle_alpha   90.00
_cell.angle_beta   90.00
_cell.angle_gamma   90.00
#
_symmetry.space_group_name_H-M   'P 1'
#
loop_
_entity.id
_entity.type
_entity.pdbx_description
1 polymer ?
#
loop_
_entity_poly.entity_id
_entity_poly.type
_entity_poly.pdbx_seq_one_letter_code
_entity_poly.pdbx_strand_id
1 'polypeptide(L)'
;MDSIKVDRPTFIIFNSLCEGGLLLLATLWCFNTGVNLKDALKPDVIPVGIGIFAGAATAFSGFVSLFLAGKSDPKSKIYELRSLVYDHVAPLFAQLTVLDILLIAASTGFCEEIFFRGVLQSELGIVFAAVLFGMIHCASLIMLPYAIWTFLAGIFLGYLYVWTDSLWTPIFAHGINNLIVILYFKLRKP
;
A
#
# COMPACT_ATOMS: atom_id res chain seq x y z
N MET A 1 23.46 -13.94 -4.09
CA MET A 1 22.13 -14.14 -4.71
C MET A 1 21.90 -12.96 -5.61
N ASP A 2 21.79 -13.17 -6.91
CA ASP A 2 21.44 -12.09 -7.83
C ASP A 2 20.06 -11.54 -7.44
N SER A 3 19.97 -10.23 -7.23
CA SER A 3 18.69 -9.55 -7.01
C SER A 3 17.75 -9.91 -8.16
N ILE A 4 16.56 -10.43 -7.86
CA ILE A 4 15.54 -10.70 -8.90
C ILE A 4 15.27 -9.38 -9.61
N LYS A 5 15.71 -9.27 -10.86
CA LYS A 5 15.39 -8.13 -11.72
C LYS A 5 14.10 -8.45 -12.45
N VAL A 6 12.99 -7.89 -11.97
CA VAL A 6 11.73 -7.90 -12.71
C VAL A 6 11.82 -6.84 -13.79
N ASP A 7 11.57 -7.21 -15.04
CA ASP A 7 11.50 -6.24 -16.13
C ASP A 7 10.21 -5.40 -16.03
N ARG A 8 10.29 -4.17 -16.54
CA ARG A 8 9.17 -3.21 -16.48
C ARG A 8 7.84 -3.78 -17.01
N PRO A 9 7.76 -4.38 -18.20
CA PRO A 9 6.52 -5.01 -18.70
C PRO A 9 5.95 -6.04 -17.73
N THR A 10 6.77 -6.97 -17.23
CA THR A 10 6.33 -8.00 -16.28
C THR A 10 5.75 -7.37 -15.02
N PHE A 11 6.40 -6.35 -14.46
CA PHE A 11 5.90 -5.65 -13.27
C PHE A 11 4.54 -4.99 -13.52
N ILE A 12 4.40 -4.27 -14.64
CA ILE A 12 3.16 -3.55 -14.99
C ILE A 12 2.01 -4.54 -15.20
N ILE A 13 2.25 -5.64 -15.91
CA ILE A 13 1.24 -6.67 -16.17
C ILE A 13 0.80 -7.30 -14.84
N PHE A 14 1.76 -7.72 -14.01
CA PHE A 14 1.48 -8.32 -12.71
C PHE A 14 0.64 -7.37 -11.84
N ASN A 15 1.07 -6.11 -11.68
CA ASN A 15 0.33 -5.10 -10.93
C ASN A 15 -1.09 -4.93 -11.48
N SER A 16 -1.24 -4.79 -12.80
CA SER A 16 -2.56 -4.61 -13.44
C SER A 16 -3.50 -5.79 -13.19
N LEU A 17 -2.97 -7.02 -13.20
CA LEU A 17 -3.74 -8.23 -12.91
C LEU A 17 -4.16 -8.29 -11.44
N CYS A 18 -3.28 -7.90 -10.51
CA CYS A 18 -3.62 -7.79 -9.09
C CYS A 18 -4.72 -6.76 -8.86
N GLU A 19 -4.55 -5.53 -9.34
CA GLU A 19 -5.53 -4.45 -9.14
C GLU A 19 -6.88 -4.75 -9.80
N GLY A 20 -6.85 -5.21 -11.05
CA GLY A 20 -8.06 -5.58 -11.77
C GLY A 20 -8.78 -6.77 -11.12
N GLY A 21 -8.02 -7.75 -10.64
CA GLY A 21 -8.54 -8.90 -9.90
C GLY A 21 -9.21 -8.50 -8.60
N LEU A 22 -8.58 -7.66 -7.78
CA LEU A 22 -9.16 -7.16 -6.52
C LEU A 22 -10.44 -6.35 -6.75
N LEU A 23 -10.45 -5.47 -7.75
CA LEU A 23 -11.64 -4.68 -8.07
C LEU A 23 -12.79 -5.56 -8.60
N LEU A 24 -12.48 -6.57 -9.41
CA LEU A 24 -13.46 -7.55 -9.88
C LEU A 24 -14.03 -8.35 -8.70
N LEU A 25 -13.17 -8.85 -7.81
CA LEU A 25 -13.59 -9.56 -6.60
C LEU A 25 -14.47 -8.68 -5.71
N ALA A 26 -14.09 -7.41 -5.47
CA ALA A 26 -14.90 -6.47 -4.72
C ALA A 26 -16.28 -6.26 -5.35
N THR A 27 -16.32 -6.12 -6.68
CA THR A 27 -17.57 -5.92 -7.43
C THR A 27 -18.50 -7.13 -7.31
N LEU A 28 -17.97 -8.34 -7.52
CA LEU A 28 -18.74 -9.58 -7.39
C LEU A 28 -19.20 -9.80 -5.95
N TRP A 29 -18.38 -9.45 -4.97
CA TRP A 29 -18.73 -9.56 -3.55
C TRP A 29 -19.86 -8.60 -3.18
N CYS A 30 -19.78 -7.33 -3.58
CA CYS A 30 -20.85 -6.36 -3.36
C CYS A 30 -22.16 -6.82 -4.00
N PHE A 31 -22.10 -7.38 -5.22
CA PHE A 31 -23.27 -7.92 -5.90
C PHE A 31 -23.90 -9.09 -5.13
N ASN A 32 -23.09 -9.98 -4.55
CA ASN A 32 -23.58 -11.16 -3.84
C ASN A 32 -24.07 -10.89 -2.41
N THR A 33 -23.48 -9.91 -1.72
CA THR A 33 -23.76 -9.61 -0.30
C THR A 33 -24.68 -8.40 -0.09
N GLY A 34 -24.83 -7.55 -1.12
CA GLY A 34 -25.59 -6.31 -1.01
C GLY A 34 -24.82 -5.17 -0.32
N VAL A 35 -23.51 -5.32 -0.06
CA VAL A 35 -22.65 -4.25 0.43
C VAL A 35 -22.76 -3.03 -0.51
N ASN A 36 -23.13 -1.88 0.05
CA ASN A 36 -23.37 -0.67 -0.72
C ASN A 36 -22.28 0.37 -0.43
N LEU A 37 -21.41 0.59 -1.42
CA LEU A 37 -20.29 1.54 -1.34
C LEU A 37 -20.65 2.94 -1.85
N LYS A 38 -21.89 3.19 -2.30
CA LYS A 38 -22.26 4.46 -2.95
C LYS A 38 -22.05 5.65 -2.04
N ASP A 39 -22.44 5.54 -0.78
CA ASP A 39 -22.31 6.63 0.18
C ASP A 39 -20.83 6.86 0.53
N ALA A 40 -20.08 5.79 0.78
CA ALA A 40 -18.65 5.86 1.06
C ALA A 40 -17.80 6.40 -0.11
N LEU A 41 -18.28 6.25 -1.35
CA LEU A 41 -17.64 6.76 -2.57
C LEU A 41 -18.19 8.11 -3.05
N LYS A 42 -19.08 8.78 -2.29
CA LYS A 42 -19.50 10.14 -2.61
C LYS A 42 -18.27 11.07 -2.64
N PRO A 43 -18.02 11.78 -3.75
CA PRO A 43 -16.89 12.70 -3.83
C PRO A 43 -17.00 13.79 -2.76
N ASP A 44 -15.93 13.96 -1.98
CA ASP A 44 -15.83 15.00 -0.96
C ASP A 44 -14.37 15.45 -0.83
N VAL A 45 -14.17 16.77 -0.83
CA VAL A 45 -12.84 17.39 -0.77
C VAL A 45 -12.18 17.26 0.59
N ILE A 46 -12.95 17.15 1.68
CA ILE A 46 -12.39 17.07 3.04
C ILE A 46 -11.73 15.69 3.28
N PRO A 47 -12.42 14.55 3.05
CA PRO A 47 -11.80 13.22 3.05
C PRO A 47 -10.57 13.11 2.17
N VAL A 48 -10.61 13.68 0.96
CA VAL A 48 -9.46 13.70 0.04
C VAL A 48 -8.28 14.46 0.66
N GLY A 49 -8.50 15.65 1.22
CA GLY A 49 -7.46 16.44 1.87
C GLY A 49 -6.84 15.73 3.08
N ILE A 50 -7.68 15.11 3.92
CA ILE A 50 -7.24 14.27 5.05
C ILE A 50 -6.40 13.10 4.54
N GLY A 51 -6.85 12.41 3.49
CA GLY A 51 -6.15 11.29 2.87
C GLY A 51 -4.77 11.70 2.37
N ILE A 52 -4.67 12.79 1.60
CA ILE A 52 -3.39 13.30 1.09
C ILE A 52 -2.42 13.59 2.24
N PHE A 53 -2.88 14.28 3.29
CA PHE A 53 -2.06 14.58 4.47
C PHE A 53 -1.61 13.30 5.18
N ALA A 54 -2.52 12.36 5.43
CA ALA A 54 -2.23 11.08 6.08
C ALA A 54 -1.24 10.24 5.27
N GLY A 55 -1.36 10.21 3.95
CA GLY A 55 -0.44 9.52 3.05
C GLY A 55 0.97 10.12 3.09
N ALA A 56 1.07 11.45 3.03
CA ALA A 56 2.35 12.16 3.15
C ALA A 56 3.00 11.94 4.52
N ALA A 57 2.22 12.00 5.60
CA ALA A 57 2.69 11.74 6.96
C ALA A 57 3.17 10.30 7.13
N THR A 58 2.47 9.33 6.55
CA THR A 58 2.85 7.91 6.56
C THR A 58 4.19 7.73 5.83
N ALA A 59 4.34 8.28 4.63
CA ALA A 59 5.59 8.22 3.87
C ALA A 59 6.75 8.86 4.65
N PHE A 60 6.52 10.05 5.24
CA PHE A 60 7.51 10.71 6.09
C PHE A 60 7.93 9.85 7.28
N SER A 61 6.97 9.23 7.98
CA SER A 61 7.27 8.32 9.09
C SER A 61 8.09 7.10 8.65
N GLY A 62 7.82 6.56 7.45
CA GLY A 62 8.60 5.49 6.84
C GLY A 62 10.05 5.93 6.57
N PHE A 63 10.25 7.14 6.03
CA PHE A 63 11.59 7.68 5.82
C PHE A 63 12.35 7.94 7.11
N VAL A 64 11.69 8.47 8.14
CA VAL A 64 12.29 8.62 9.49
C VAL A 64 12.71 7.25 10.02
N SER A 65 11.84 6.24 9.91
CA SER A 65 12.14 4.88 10.34
C SER A 65 13.36 4.30 9.61
N LEU A 66 13.42 4.44 8.28
CA LEU A 66 14.56 4.00 7.46
C LEU A 66 15.86 4.76 7.76
N PHE A 67 15.76 6.04 8.12
CA PHE A 67 16.90 6.87 8.51
C PHE A 67 17.45 6.45 9.87
N LEU A 68 16.59 6.27 10.87
CA LEU A 68 16.97 5.80 12.20
C LEU A 68 17.54 4.38 12.14
N ALA A 69 16.94 3.50 11.33
CA ALA A 69 17.47 2.17 11.08
C ALA A 69 18.88 2.20 10.48
N GLY A 70 19.19 3.17 9.61
CA GLY A 70 20.54 3.37 9.08
C GLY A 70 21.57 3.83 10.11
N LYS A 71 21.15 4.34 11.27
CA LYS A 71 22.02 4.69 12.39
C LYS A 71 22.19 3.57 13.43
N SER A 72 21.41 2.50 13.32
CA SER A 72 21.48 1.36 14.23
C SER A 72 22.69 0.47 13.93
N ASP A 73 23.07 -0.38 14.89
CA ASP A 73 24.15 -1.37 14.70
C ASP A 73 23.84 -2.24 13.47
N PRO A 74 24.80 -2.42 12.51
CA PRO A 74 24.62 -3.29 11.36
C PRO A 74 24.21 -4.74 11.66
N LYS A 75 24.45 -5.23 12.87
CA LYS A 75 24.02 -6.56 13.35
C LYS A 75 22.62 -6.58 13.97
N SER A 76 22.00 -5.42 14.14
CA SER A 76 20.67 -5.30 14.75
C SER A 76 19.56 -5.67 13.76
N LYS A 77 18.46 -6.22 14.30
CA LYS A 77 17.25 -6.47 13.51
C LYS A 77 16.69 -5.21 12.86
N ILE A 78 16.89 -4.04 13.46
CA ILE A 78 16.40 -2.76 12.92
C ILE A 78 17.16 -2.39 11.64
N TYR A 79 18.48 -2.59 11.61
CA TYR A 79 19.28 -2.41 10.40
C TYR A 79 18.86 -3.40 9.31
N GLU A 80 18.55 -4.65 9.68
CA GLU A 80 18.05 -5.68 8.76
C GLU A 80 16.75 -5.28 8.05
N LEU A 81 15.82 -4.58 8.75
CA LEU A 81 14.62 -4.01 8.13
C LEU A 81 14.95 -3.00 7.02
N ARG A 82 15.98 -2.19 7.25
CA ARG A 82 16.43 -1.22 6.26
C ARG A 82 17.02 -1.95 5.06
N SER A 83 17.92 -2.90 5.26
CA SER A 83 18.50 -3.66 4.15
C SER A 83 17.43 -4.40 3.36
N LEU A 84 16.41 -4.98 4.02
CA LEU A 84 15.26 -5.59 3.36
C LEU A 84 14.62 -4.65 2.33
N VAL A 85 14.35 -3.40 2.72
CA VAL A 85 13.71 -2.41 1.85
C VAL A 85 14.63 -2.02 0.68
N TYR A 86 15.91 -1.77 0.93
CA TYR A 86 16.84 -1.33 -0.13
C TYR A 86 17.27 -2.46 -1.07
N ASP A 87 17.40 -3.69 -0.58
CA ASP A 87 17.94 -4.82 -1.33
C ASP A 87 16.84 -5.61 -2.06
N HIS A 88 15.61 -5.62 -1.54
CA HIS A 88 14.51 -6.41 -2.10
C HIS A 88 13.33 -5.59 -2.63
N VAL A 89 13.00 -4.45 -2.01
CA VAL A 89 11.81 -3.67 -2.41
C VAL A 89 12.18 -2.57 -3.42
N ALA A 90 13.17 -1.74 -3.13
CA ALA A 90 13.58 -0.64 -3.98
C ALA A 90 13.95 -1.06 -5.43
N PRO A 91 14.64 -2.19 -5.67
CA PRO A 91 15.01 -2.60 -7.02
C PRO A 91 13.82 -2.91 -7.94
N LEU A 92 12.66 -3.28 -7.38
CA LEU A 92 11.43 -3.55 -8.15
C LEU A 92 10.96 -2.32 -8.93
N PHE A 93 11.27 -1.12 -8.42
CA PHE A 93 10.80 0.14 -8.99
C PHE A 93 11.83 0.82 -9.90
N ALA A 94 13.05 0.29 -9.99
CA ALA A 94 14.17 0.95 -10.66
C ALA A 94 13.91 1.20 -12.16
N GLN A 95 13.15 0.32 -12.81
CA GLN A 95 12.85 0.41 -14.24
C GLN A 95 11.55 1.17 -14.56
N LEU A 96 10.75 1.54 -13.56
CA LEU A 96 9.48 2.24 -13.78
C LEU A 96 9.69 3.67 -14.23
N THR A 97 8.85 4.16 -15.15
CA THR A 97 8.78 5.58 -15.50
C THR A 97 7.95 6.35 -14.47
N VAL A 98 8.04 7.69 -14.47
CA VAL A 98 7.19 8.51 -13.59
C VAL A 98 5.70 8.28 -13.87
N LEU A 99 5.33 8.09 -15.15
CA LEU A 99 3.96 7.78 -15.52
C LEU A 99 3.50 6.42 -14.96
N ASP A 100 4.36 5.39 -15.03
CA ASP A 100 4.01 4.09 -14.45
C ASP A 100 3.75 4.22 -12.94
N ILE A 101 4.60 4.98 -12.23
CA ILE A 101 4.46 5.19 -10.79
C ILE A 101 3.15 5.92 -10.46
N LEU A 102 2.80 6.96 -11.23
CA LEU A 102 1.53 7.67 -11.05
C LEU A 102 0.33 6.73 -11.23
N LEU A 103 0.36 5.89 -12.27
CA LEU A 103 -0.72 4.95 -12.56
C LEU A 103 -0.81 3.85 -11.50
N ILE A 104 0.33 3.27 -11.10
CA ILE A 104 0.39 2.24 -10.05
C ILE A 104 -0.10 2.80 -8.72
N ALA A 105 0.36 3.98 -8.32
CA ALA A 105 -0.03 4.60 -7.06
C ALA A 105 -1.54 4.92 -7.03
N ALA A 106 -2.08 5.42 -8.15
CA ALA A 106 -3.51 5.68 -8.26
C ALA A 106 -4.34 4.38 -8.27
N SER A 107 -3.91 3.36 -9.00
CA SER A 107 -4.65 2.10 -9.12
C SER A 107 -4.61 1.28 -7.83
N THR A 108 -3.44 1.15 -7.19
CA THR A 108 -3.28 0.46 -5.89
C THR A 108 -4.13 1.13 -4.82
N GLY A 109 -4.01 2.46 -4.69
CA GLY A 109 -4.83 3.23 -3.76
C GLY A 109 -6.34 3.06 -4.01
N PHE A 110 -6.79 2.95 -5.25
CA PHE A 110 -8.20 2.79 -5.56
C PHE A 110 -8.71 1.36 -5.37
N CYS A 111 -8.09 0.39 -6.05
CA CYS A 111 -8.56 -1.00 -6.12
C CYS A 111 -8.39 -1.73 -4.80
N GLU A 112 -7.23 -1.61 -4.14
CA GLU A 112 -7.01 -2.27 -2.86
C GLU A 112 -7.94 -1.71 -1.78
N GLU A 113 -8.12 -0.40 -1.69
CA GLU A 113 -8.98 0.18 -0.65
C GLU A 113 -10.46 -0.14 -0.85
N ILE A 114 -10.94 -0.20 -2.09
CA ILE A 114 -12.32 -0.66 -2.36
C ILE A 114 -12.50 -2.11 -1.87
N PHE A 115 -11.54 -2.99 -2.13
CA PHE A 115 -11.64 -4.38 -1.70
C PHE A 115 -11.46 -4.53 -0.18
N PHE A 116 -10.37 -4.02 0.38
CA PHE A 116 -10.03 -4.24 1.78
C PHE A 116 -10.90 -3.42 2.73
N ARG A 117 -11.18 -2.14 2.43
CA ARG A 117 -11.92 -1.24 3.34
C ARG A 117 -13.39 -1.22 2.98
N GLY A 118 -13.71 -1.12 1.69
CA GLY A 118 -15.08 -1.13 1.22
C GLY A 118 -15.78 -2.46 1.50
N VAL A 119 -15.13 -3.58 1.15
CA VAL A 119 -15.75 -4.91 1.25
C VAL A 119 -15.32 -5.67 2.50
N LEU A 120 -14.05 -6.10 2.59
CA LEU A 120 -13.61 -7.01 3.65
C LEU A 120 -13.78 -6.43 5.05
N GLN A 121 -13.39 -5.17 5.27
CA GLN A 121 -13.53 -4.52 6.56
C GLN A 121 -14.99 -4.31 6.96
N SER A 122 -15.87 -3.97 6.00
CA SER A 122 -17.30 -3.79 6.28
C SER A 122 -17.96 -5.08 6.77
N GLU A 123 -17.52 -6.22 6.24
CA GLU A 123 -18.10 -7.53 6.54
C GLU A 123 -17.41 -8.23 7.73
N LEU A 124 -16.08 -8.09 7.85
CA LEU A 124 -15.24 -8.90 8.75
C LEU A 124 -14.47 -8.06 9.78
N GLY A 125 -14.57 -6.73 9.71
CA GLY A 125 -13.94 -5.80 10.63
C GLY A 125 -12.49 -5.45 10.28
N ILE A 126 -11.99 -4.40 10.95
CA ILE A 126 -10.68 -3.78 10.69
C ILE A 126 -9.53 -4.80 10.85
N VAL A 127 -9.52 -5.56 11.94
CA VAL A 127 -8.41 -6.46 12.27
C VAL A 127 -8.27 -7.56 11.23
N PHE A 128 -9.37 -8.19 10.83
CA PHE A 128 -9.34 -9.27 9.84
C PHE A 128 -8.89 -8.77 8.47
N ALA A 129 -9.44 -7.64 8.01
CA ALA A 129 -9.02 -7.01 6.76
C ALA A 129 -7.53 -6.64 6.79
N ALA A 130 -7.03 -6.08 7.89
CA ALA A 130 -5.62 -5.73 8.04
C ALA A 130 -4.69 -6.96 8.06
N VAL A 131 -5.09 -8.06 8.70
CA VAL A 131 -4.31 -9.32 8.68
C VAL A 131 -4.18 -9.84 7.25
N LEU A 132 -5.29 -9.90 6.50
CA LEU A 132 -5.25 -10.28 5.09
C LEU A 132 -4.35 -9.34 4.27
N PHE A 133 -4.48 -8.02 4.50
CA PHE A 133 -3.65 -7.01 3.86
C PHE A 133 -2.16 -7.22 4.13
N GLY A 134 -1.77 -7.49 5.39
CA GLY A 134 -0.39 -7.83 5.73
C GLY A 134 0.10 -9.10 5.04
N MET A 135 -0.72 -10.15 5.03
CA MET A 135 -0.36 -11.45 4.46
C MET A 135 -0.11 -11.41 2.96
N ILE A 136 -0.91 -10.66 2.18
CA ILE A 136 -0.69 -10.56 0.73
C ILE A 136 0.63 -9.86 0.37
N HIS A 137 1.19 -9.08 1.30
CA HIS A 137 2.49 -8.42 1.15
C HIS A 137 3.67 -9.30 1.61
N CYS A 138 3.40 -10.49 2.13
CA CYS A 138 4.40 -11.44 2.62
C CYS A 138 4.82 -12.45 1.54
N ALA A 139 5.51 -11.99 0.49
CA ALA A 139 5.95 -12.87 -0.61
C ALA A 139 6.97 -13.95 -0.20
N SER A 140 7.66 -13.77 0.93
CA SER A 140 8.56 -14.76 1.54
C SER A 140 8.74 -14.49 3.03
N LEU A 141 9.32 -15.42 3.79
CA LEU A 141 9.59 -15.22 5.23
C LEU A 141 10.55 -14.05 5.50
N ILE A 142 11.42 -13.73 4.54
CA ILE A 142 12.33 -12.56 4.62
C ILE A 142 11.51 -11.25 4.59
N MET A 143 10.35 -11.25 3.93
CA MET A 143 9.43 -10.11 3.86
C MET A 143 8.48 -10.00 5.05
N LEU A 144 8.57 -10.88 6.05
CA LEU A 144 7.69 -10.87 7.22
C LEU A 144 7.68 -9.51 7.95
N PRO A 145 8.81 -8.81 8.13
CA PRO A 145 8.76 -7.50 8.78
C PRO A 145 8.04 -6.43 7.95
N TYR A 146 8.14 -6.51 6.62
CA TYR A 146 7.37 -5.66 5.72
C TYR A 146 5.87 -6.00 5.81
N ALA A 147 5.51 -7.28 5.92
CA ALA A 147 4.14 -7.72 6.15
C ALA A 147 3.55 -7.22 7.49
N ILE A 148 4.36 -7.15 8.55
CA ILE A 148 3.95 -6.55 9.83
C ILE A 148 3.72 -5.04 9.66
N TRP A 149 4.61 -4.35 8.93
CA TRP A 149 4.42 -2.94 8.62
C TRP A 149 3.13 -2.69 7.84
N THR A 150 2.87 -3.47 6.78
CA THR A 150 1.66 -3.32 5.98
C THR A 150 0.41 -3.73 6.75
N PHE A 151 0.47 -4.70 7.66
CA PHE A 151 -0.61 -4.96 8.63
C PHE A 151 -0.95 -3.73 9.47
N LEU A 152 0.06 -3.05 10.04
CA LEU A 152 -0.15 -1.83 10.84
C LEU A 152 -0.71 -0.68 10.00
N ALA A 153 -0.19 -0.50 8.78
CA ALA A 153 -0.78 0.44 7.81
C ALA A 153 -2.23 0.05 7.46
N GLY A 154 -2.49 -1.25 7.39
CA GLY A 154 -3.81 -1.88 7.26
C GLY A 154 -4.81 -1.35 8.29
N ILE A 155 -4.44 -1.50 9.57
CA ILE A 155 -5.20 -0.99 10.72
C ILE A 155 -5.39 0.53 10.62
N PHE A 156 -4.33 1.28 10.34
CA PHE A 156 -4.38 2.74 10.24
C PHE A 156 -5.36 3.23 9.17
N LEU A 157 -5.26 2.71 7.95
CA LEU A 157 -6.17 3.03 6.85
C LEU A 157 -7.61 2.62 7.17
N GLY A 158 -7.78 1.48 7.87
CA GLY A 158 -9.10 1.05 8.33
C GLY A 158 -9.73 2.01 9.34
N TYR A 159 -8.93 2.56 10.27
CA TYR A 159 -9.39 3.61 11.17
C TYR A 159 -9.70 4.93 10.46
N LEU A 160 -8.90 5.33 9.47
CA LEU A 160 -9.21 6.51 8.65
C LEU A 160 -10.56 6.39 7.95
N TYR A 161 -10.86 5.20 7.40
CA TYR A 161 -12.16 4.94 6.79
C TYR A 161 -13.30 5.12 7.82
N VAL A 162 -13.21 4.45 8.98
CA VAL A 162 -14.25 4.56 10.02
C VAL A 162 -14.40 5.98 10.56
N TRP A 163 -13.30 6.72 10.69
CA TRP A 163 -13.33 8.08 11.23
C TRP A 163 -13.97 9.08 10.26
N THR A 164 -13.72 8.93 8.96
CA THR A 164 -14.19 9.87 7.95
C THR A 164 -15.46 9.45 7.23
N ASP A 165 -15.89 8.19 7.43
CA ASP A 165 -17.01 7.56 6.72
C ASP A 165 -16.90 7.70 5.19
N SER A 166 -15.67 7.71 4.67
CA SER A 166 -15.38 7.92 3.26
C SER A 166 -14.21 7.06 2.81
N LEU A 167 -14.39 6.34 1.70
CA LEU A 167 -13.32 5.56 1.07
C LEU A 167 -12.29 6.46 0.39
N TRP A 168 -12.63 7.71 0.06
CA TRP A 168 -11.65 8.64 -0.51
C TRP A 168 -10.49 8.92 0.44
N THR A 169 -10.72 8.93 1.76
CA THR A 169 -9.64 9.12 2.73
C THR A 169 -8.55 8.04 2.64
N PRO A 170 -8.86 6.74 2.81
CA PRO A 170 -7.84 5.69 2.66
C PRO A 170 -7.31 5.56 1.23
N ILE A 171 -8.14 5.77 0.19
CA ILE A 171 -7.69 5.74 -1.22
C ILE A 171 -6.55 6.73 -1.45
N PHE A 172 -6.75 7.99 -1.04
CA PHE A 172 -5.72 9.02 -1.21
C PHE A 172 -4.56 8.82 -0.23
N ALA A 173 -4.81 8.37 1.00
CA ALA A 173 -3.73 8.08 1.94
C ALA A 173 -2.77 6.99 1.41
N HIS A 174 -3.32 5.88 0.93
CA HIS A 174 -2.53 4.79 0.37
C HIS A 174 -1.85 5.21 -0.93
N GLY A 175 -2.59 5.79 -1.88
CA GLY A 175 -2.03 6.22 -3.15
C GLY A 175 -0.92 7.27 -3.02
N ILE A 176 -1.10 8.28 -2.17
CA ILE A 176 -0.07 9.32 -1.94
C ILE A 176 1.16 8.73 -1.23
N ASN A 177 0.97 7.83 -0.26
CA ASN A 177 2.09 7.13 0.35
C ASN A 177 2.91 6.37 -0.70
N ASN A 178 2.24 5.56 -1.54
CA ASN A 178 2.92 4.78 -2.58
C ASN A 178 3.62 5.68 -3.60
N LEU A 179 2.96 6.76 -4.03
CA LEU A 179 3.55 7.72 -4.95
C LEU A 179 4.87 8.29 -4.41
N ILE A 180 4.87 8.79 -3.17
CA ILE A 180 6.04 9.42 -2.56
C ILE A 180 7.17 8.39 -2.36
N VAL A 181 6.85 7.22 -1.80
CA VAL A 181 7.84 6.18 -1.47
C VAL A 181 8.48 5.61 -2.74
N ILE A 182 7.68 5.29 -3.75
CA ILE A 182 8.19 4.71 -5.01
C ILE A 182 9.01 5.75 -5.79
N LEU A 183 8.55 7.01 -5.87
CA LEU A 183 9.34 8.08 -6.48
C LEU A 183 10.68 8.29 -5.78
N TYR A 184 10.71 8.26 -4.45
CA TYR A 184 11.94 8.37 -3.68
C TYR A 184 12.94 7.27 -4.05
N PHE A 185 12.51 6.00 -4.08
CA PHE A 185 13.39 4.88 -4.43
C PHE A 185 13.82 4.88 -5.90
N LYS A 186 12.95 5.34 -6.81
CA LYS A 186 13.33 5.54 -8.21
C LYS A 186 14.45 6.57 -8.36
N LEU A 187 14.37 7.70 -7.65
CA LEU A 187 15.30 8.82 -7.81
C LEU A 187 16.65 8.56 -7.13
N ARG A 188 16.63 7.89 -5.97
CA ARG A 188 17.85 7.51 -5.25
C ARG A 188 18.29 6.11 -5.63
N LYS A 189 18.61 5.88 -6.92
CA LYS A 189 19.15 4.61 -7.43
C LYS A 189 19.97 3.91 -6.33
N PRO A 190 19.57 2.72 -5.85
CA PRO A 190 20.26 2.05 -4.77
C PRO A 190 21.75 1.87 -5.10
#